data_AF-A0AAD5S1Y5-F1
#
_entry.id   AF-A0AAD5S1Y5-F1
#
_cell.length_a   1.000
_cell.length_b   1.000
_cell.length_c   1.000
_cell.angle_alpha   90.00
_cell.angle_beta   90.00
_cell.angle_gamma   90.00
#
_symmetry.space_group_name_H-M   'P 1'
#
loop_
_entity.id
_entity.type
_entity.pdbx_description
1 polymer ?
#
loop_
_entity_poly.entity_id
_entity_poly.type
_entity_poly.pdbx_seq_one_letter_code
_entity_poly.pdbx_strand_id
1 'polypeptide(L)'
;MDVRRKQKQDHIRRTRGAGAAKVSAKKAELGRRTKIKKQFRKILQTESAPSSSSSYLDDTEDIPHFYKPDIPTPPPVDINEIHAAQDFDSDDDNDHQPRNESDIDSEREDSMATAKGAKKSKLEKTLERVQSGRVQKQHTKSSKPNPFAHAASKAAQEKAEKLTAIAEAKRLKEEANQKRKEYYSQRNKTRSKMQQKTRKGQPVMANQISHMLDKIKALS
;
A
#
# COMPACT_ATOMS: atom_id res chain seq x y z
N MET A 1 -27.14 4.78 -42.82
CA MET A 1 -26.42 5.43 -41.70
C MET A 1 -25.20 4.59 -41.36
N ASP A 2 -24.00 5.05 -41.69
CA ASP A 2 -22.76 4.26 -41.62
C ASP A 2 -22.35 3.91 -40.19
N VAL A 3 -22.30 2.61 -39.88
CA VAL A 3 -21.89 2.05 -38.57
C VAL A 3 -20.51 2.56 -38.13
N ARG A 4 -19.60 2.83 -39.08
CA ARG A 4 -18.26 3.37 -38.81
C ARG A 4 -18.26 4.82 -38.34
N ARG A 5 -19.23 5.64 -38.79
CA ARG A 5 -19.37 7.03 -38.31
C ARG A 5 -19.86 7.08 -36.87
N LYS A 6 -20.76 6.17 -36.48
CA LYS A 6 -21.27 6.06 -35.11
C LYS A 6 -20.18 5.64 -34.12
N GLN A 7 -19.41 4.59 -34.44
CA GLN A 7 -18.30 4.15 -33.59
C GLN A 7 -17.21 5.22 -33.37
N LYS A 8 -16.89 6.01 -34.41
CA LYS A 8 -15.90 7.09 -34.31
C LYS A 8 -16.39 8.23 -33.42
N GLN A 9 -17.67 8.58 -33.47
CA GLN A 9 -18.25 9.59 -32.57
C GLN A 9 -18.29 9.12 -31.11
N ASP A 10 -18.60 7.85 -30.85
CA ASP A 10 -18.64 7.30 -29.49
C ASP A 10 -17.25 7.24 -28.84
N HIS A 11 -16.21 6.92 -29.61
CA HIS A 11 -14.83 6.94 -29.10
C HIS A 11 -14.37 8.35 -28.70
N ILE A 12 -14.69 9.37 -29.50
CA ILE A 12 -14.34 10.78 -29.22
C ILE A 12 -15.07 11.31 -27.97
N ARG A 13 -16.32 10.88 -27.74
CA ARG A 13 -17.08 11.25 -26.54
C ARG A 13 -16.47 10.64 -25.26
N ARG A 14 -16.00 9.38 -25.31
CA ARG A 14 -15.37 8.71 -24.16
C ARG A 14 -14.02 9.34 -23.78
N THR A 15 -13.20 9.73 -24.76
CA THR A 15 -11.86 10.31 -24.47
C THR A 15 -11.92 11.74 -23.96
N ARG A 16 -12.91 12.55 -24.38
CA ARG A 16 -13.12 13.91 -23.83
C ARG A 16 -13.60 13.92 -22.38
N GLY A 17 -14.46 12.97 -21.98
CA GLY A 17 -14.93 12.86 -20.59
C GLY A 17 -13.85 12.39 -19.61
N ALA A 18 -12.99 11.46 -20.03
CA ALA A 18 -11.93 10.90 -19.19
C ALA A 18 -10.84 11.93 -18.82
N GLY A 19 -10.55 12.91 -19.69
CA GLY A 19 -9.62 14.00 -19.40
C GLY A 19 -10.17 14.97 -18.33
N ALA A 20 -11.44 15.36 -18.46
CA ALA A 20 -12.09 16.27 -17.51
C ALA A 20 -12.20 15.66 -16.10
N ALA A 21 -12.52 14.36 -16.00
CA ALA A 21 -12.56 13.64 -14.72
C ALA A 21 -11.19 13.54 -14.03
N LYS A 22 -10.10 13.38 -14.80
CA LYS A 22 -8.74 13.37 -14.25
C LYS A 22 -8.32 14.75 -13.73
N VAL A 23 -8.73 15.83 -14.40
CA VAL A 23 -8.45 17.21 -13.97
C VAL A 23 -9.25 17.56 -12.72
N SER A 24 -10.53 17.18 -12.63
CA SER A 24 -11.35 17.41 -11.44
C SER A 24 -10.83 16.63 -10.23
N ALA A 25 -10.39 15.38 -10.41
CA ALA A 25 -9.77 14.58 -9.36
C ALA A 25 -8.48 15.23 -8.83
N LYS A 26 -7.58 15.68 -9.71
CA LYS A 26 -6.35 16.41 -9.32
C LYS A 26 -6.65 17.71 -8.58
N LYS A 27 -7.70 18.44 -8.99
CA LYS A 27 -8.14 19.67 -8.29
C LYS A 27 -8.68 19.36 -6.89
N ALA A 28 -9.45 18.29 -6.74
CA ALA A 28 -9.96 17.85 -5.43
C ALA A 28 -8.82 17.40 -4.51
N GLU A 29 -7.84 16.68 -5.04
CA GLU A 29 -6.65 16.25 -4.30
C GLU A 29 -5.82 17.45 -3.80
N LEU A 30 -5.59 18.45 -4.64
CA LEU A 30 -4.89 19.67 -4.25
C LEU A 30 -5.65 20.42 -3.13
N GLY A 31 -6.98 20.47 -3.21
CA GLY A 31 -7.83 21.03 -2.16
C GLY A 31 -7.76 20.27 -0.83
N ARG A 32 -7.59 18.95 -0.85
CA ARG A 32 -7.37 18.15 0.38
C ARG A 32 -5.99 18.44 0.97
N ARG A 33 -4.94 18.48 0.15
CA ARG A 33 -3.56 18.77 0.61
C ARG A 33 -3.44 20.13 1.27
N THR A 34 -4.09 21.17 0.75
CA THR A 34 -4.05 22.50 1.36
C THR A 34 -4.77 22.55 2.71
N LYS A 35 -5.90 21.84 2.86
CA LYS A 35 -6.60 21.71 4.16
C LYS A 35 -5.73 21.00 5.20
N ILE A 36 -5.10 19.89 4.82
CA ILE A 36 -4.17 19.15 5.70
C ILE A 36 -3.02 20.06 6.14
N LYS A 37 -2.39 20.78 5.21
CA LYS A 37 -1.31 21.74 5.53
C LYS A 37 -1.77 22.85 6.49
N LYS A 38 -3.01 23.34 6.36
CA LYS A 38 -3.57 24.36 7.27
C LYS A 38 -3.82 23.80 8.67
N GLN A 39 -4.31 22.56 8.79
CA GLN A 39 -4.49 21.89 10.08
C GLN A 39 -3.14 21.64 10.77
N PHE A 40 -2.15 21.15 10.03
CA PHE A 40 -0.81 20.91 10.56
C PHE A 40 -0.16 22.20 11.09
N ARG A 41 -0.30 23.32 10.37
CA ARG A 41 0.19 24.62 10.85
C ARG A 41 -0.50 25.06 12.15
N LYS A 42 -1.78 24.76 12.32
CA LYS A 42 -2.53 25.10 13.54
C LYS A 42 -2.03 24.29 14.74
N ILE A 43 -1.75 23.00 14.54
CA ILE A 43 -1.21 22.10 15.56
C ILE A 43 0.19 22.55 16.00
N LEU A 44 1.07 22.85 15.03
CA LEU A 44 2.41 23.38 15.34
C LEU A 44 2.36 24.68 16.16
N GLN A 45 1.38 25.55 15.90
CA GLN A 45 1.20 26.78 16.67
C GLN A 45 0.68 26.55 18.09
N THR A 46 -0.14 25.50 18.30
CA THR A 46 -0.59 25.12 19.64
C THR A 46 0.49 24.40 20.45
N GLU A 47 1.39 23.67 19.80
CA GLU A 47 2.50 22.97 20.46
C GLU A 47 3.72 23.87 20.69
N SER A 48 3.92 24.93 19.89
CA SER A 48 5.02 25.89 20.06
C SER A 48 4.74 27.00 21.08
N ALA A 49 3.52 27.08 21.62
CA ALA A 49 3.22 28.01 22.70
C ALA A 49 3.50 27.31 24.04
N PRO A 50 4.51 27.71 24.82
CA PRO A 50 4.66 27.18 26.17
C PRO A 50 3.41 27.56 26.95
N SER A 51 2.65 26.56 27.40
CA SER A 51 1.50 26.73 28.29
C SER A 51 1.99 27.22 29.65
N SER A 52 2.29 28.51 29.75
CA SER A 52 2.35 29.21 31.02
C SER A 52 0.93 29.36 31.55
N SER A 53 0.72 28.93 32.79
CA SER A 53 -0.50 29.07 33.60
C SER A 53 -1.52 27.94 33.50
N SER A 54 -1.28 26.90 34.31
CA SER A 54 -2.36 26.24 35.02
C SER A 54 -1.93 26.06 36.47
N SER A 55 -2.22 27.09 37.27
CA SER A 55 -2.20 27.07 38.72
C SER A 55 -3.43 26.30 39.22
N TYR A 56 -3.25 25.05 39.61
CA TYR A 56 -4.19 24.34 40.49
C TYR A 56 -3.38 23.42 41.41
N LEU A 57 -2.88 24.03 42.48
CA LEU A 57 -2.55 23.37 43.74
C LEU A 57 -3.56 23.92 44.75
N ASP A 58 -4.55 23.12 45.11
CA ASP A 58 -5.00 22.91 46.49
C ASP A 58 -6.03 21.78 46.51
N ASP A 59 -6.18 21.11 47.65
CA ASP A 59 -7.02 19.92 47.94
C ASP A 59 -6.29 18.57 47.89
N THR A 60 -5.24 18.45 48.71
CA THR A 60 -4.81 17.15 49.26
C THR A 60 -5.60 16.86 50.53
N GLU A 61 -6.71 16.13 50.41
CA GLU A 61 -7.38 15.45 51.52
C GLU A 61 -7.22 13.93 51.35
N ASP A 62 -6.60 13.32 52.36
CA ASP A 62 -6.68 11.91 52.78
C ASP A 62 -6.64 10.79 51.72
N ILE A 63 -5.43 10.33 51.41
CA ILE A 63 -5.21 8.96 50.95
C ILE A 63 -4.20 8.29 51.91
N PRO A 64 -4.57 7.19 52.60
CA PRO A 64 -3.68 6.51 53.53
C PRO A 64 -2.48 5.93 52.77
N HIS A 65 -1.30 6.32 53.25
CA HIS A 65 0.02 6.01 52.72
C HIS A 65 0.29 4.49 52.78
N PHE A 66 0.02 3.79 51.68
CA PHE A 66 0.38 2.38 51.54
C PHE A 66 1.88 2.28 51.22
N TYR A 67 2.64 1.74 52.16
CA TYR A 67 4.08 1.44 52.04
C TYR A 67 4.40 0.76 50.69
N LYS A 68 5.24 1.40 49.87
CA LYS A 68 5.92 0.74 48.74
C LYS A 68 7.41 0.68 49.06
N PRO A 69 8.05 -0.50 49.03
CA PRO A 69 9.49 -0.63 49.26
C PRO A 69 10.28 -0.02 48.10
N ASP A 70 11.43 0.57 48.44
CA ASP A 70 12.35 1.27 47.54
C ASP A 70 12.73 0.43 46.31
N ILE A 71 12.24 0.83 45.14
CA ILE A 71 12.74 0.38 43.84
C ILE A 71 13.66 1.50 43.32
N PRO A 72 14.96 1.24 43.10
CA PRO A 72 15.86 2.24 42.55
C PRO A 72 15.42 2.60 41.12
N THR A 73 15.10 3.86 40.92
CA THR A 73 14.77 4.46 39.62
C THR A 73 15.99 4.39 38.69
N PRO A 74 15.87 3.84 37.46
CA PRO A 74 16.95 3.92 36.48
C PRO A 74 17.17 5.39 36.04
N PRO A 75 18.41 5.77 35.67
CA PRO A 75 18.71 7.14 35.24
C PRO A 75 17.93 7.51 33.97
N PRO A 76 17.60 8.81 33.80
CA PRO A 76 16.84 9.28 32.65
C PRO A 76 17.63 9.04 31.36
N VAL A 77 17.00 8.34 30.42
CA VAL A 77 17.52 8.13 29.06
C VAL A 77 17.23 9.38 28.24
N ASP A 78 18.24 9.91 27.56
CA ASP A 78 18.15 11.08 26.67
C ASP A 78 17.22 10.76 25.48
N ILE A 79 16.11 11.51 25.37
CA ILE A 79 14.96 11.19 24.50
C ILE A 79 15.18 11.69 23.06
N ASN A 80 16.31 12.36 22.79
CA ASN A 80 16.58 13.00 21.50
C ASN A 80 16.94 12.04 20.36
N GLU A 81 17.03 10.72 20.60
CA GLU A 81 17.54 9.76 19.60
C GLU A 81 16.46 8.83 18.99
N ILE A 82 15.17 8.96 19.35
CA ILE A 82 14.12 7.96 18.99
C ILE A 82 13.11 8.47 17.95
N HIS A 83 13.27 9.66 17.36
CA HIS A 83 12.32 10.19 16.37
C HIS A 83 12.63 9.79 14.91
N ALA A 84 12.96 8.52 14.68
CA ALA A 84 12.99 7.96 13.33
C ALA A 84 11.90 6.89 13.19
N ALA A 85 10.88 7.24 12.40
CA ALA A 85 9.90 6.38 11.75
C ALA A 85 8.74 5.83 12.60
N GLN A 86 7.59 6.52 12.56
CA GLN A 86 6.27 5.88 12.57
C GLN A 86 5.27 6.66 11.70
N ASP A 87 5.36 6.48 10.38
CA ASP A 87 4.30 6.82 9.44
C ASP A 87 3.26 5.68 9.42
N PHE A 88 2.23 5.79 10.26
CA PHE A 88 1.04 4.92 10.21
C PHE A 88 0.01 5.52 9.26
N ASP A 89 0.06 5.13 7.98
CA ASP A 89 -1.07 5.26 7.06
C ASP A 89 -2.19 4.30 7.49
N SER A 90 -3.26 4.85 8.03
CA SER A 90 -4.48 4.13 8.38
C SER A 90 -5.45 4.19 7.20
N ASP A 91 -5.41 3.18 6.33
CA ASP A 91 -6.42 2.99 5.28
C ASP A 91 -7.72 2.48 5.92
N ASP A 92 -8.75 3.30 5.74
CA ASP A 92 -10.14 3.14 6.13
C ASP A 92 -10.84 2.23 5.10
N ASP A 93 -10.99 0.94 5.44
CA ASP A 93 -11.67 -0.08 4.63
C ASP A 93 -13.19 0.19 4.60
N ASN A 94 -13.64 0.82 3.52
CA ASN A 94 -15.05 1.00 3.21
C ASN A 94 -15.62 -0.29 2.59
N ASP A 95 -16.54 -0.90 3.32
CA ASP A 95 -17.20 -2.17 3.08
C ASP A 95 -18.06 -2.13 1.79
N HIS A 96 -17.70 -2.92 0.77
CA HIS A 96 -18.54 -3.15 -0.40
C HIS A 96 -18.84 -4.65 -0.55
N GLN A 97 -20.14 -4.94 -0.45
CA GLN A 97 -20.72 -6.27 -0.48
C GLN A 97 -20.44 -7.05 -1.77
N PRO A 98 -20.32 -8.39 -1.71
CA PRO A 98 -20.27 -9.23 -2.90
C PRO A 98 -21.68 -9.42 -3.47
N ARG A 99 -21.93 -8.91 -4.68
CA ARG A 99 -23.04 -9.37 -5.51
C ARG A 99 -22.57 -10.55 -6.35
N ASN A 100 -23.25 -11.67 -6.16
CA ASN A 100 -23.22 -12.84 -7.02
C ASN A 100 -23.59 -12.45 -8.45
N GLU A 101 -22.86 -12.95 -9.43
CA GLU A 101 -23.37 -13.28 -10.77
C GLU A 101 -22.42 -14.29 -11.39
N SER A 102 -22.87 -15.54 -11.37
CA SER A 102 -22.43 -16.64 -12.21
C SER A 102 -22.87 -16.41 -13.65
N ASP A 103 -22.22 -17.15 -14.55
CA ASP A 103 -22.63 -17.47 -15.91
C ASP A 103 -22.26 -16.51 -17.05
N ILE A 104 -21.43 -17.04 -17.96
CA ILE A 104 -21.49 -17.00 -19.44
C ILE A 104 -20.08 -17.43 -19.93
N ASP A 105 -19.91 -18.73 -20.16
CA ASP A 105 -19.81 -19.37 -21.50
C ASP A 105 -18.49 -19.02 -22.21
N SER A 106 -17.48 -19.90 -22.19
CA SER A 106 -17.33 -21.10 -23.03
C SER A 106 -17.43 -20.81 -24.54
N GLU A 107 -16.47 -21.38 -25.26
CA GLU A 107 -16.32 -21.43 -26.71
C GLU A 107 -15.71 -20.19 -27.39
N ARG A 108 -14.46 -20.34 -27.88
CA ARG A 108 -14.22 -20.59 -29.32
C ARG A 108 -12.72 -20.74 -29.61
N GLU A 109 -12.31 -21.96 -29.90
CA GLU A 109 -11.05 -22.24 -30.58
C GLU A 109 -11.14 -21.92 -32.09
N ASP A 110 -9.96 -21.65 -32.66
CA ASP A 110 -9.50 -21.86 -34.03
C ASP A 110 -10.38 -21.50 -35.24
N SER A 111 -9.85 -20.60 -36.07
CA SER A 111 -9.77 -20.83 -37.52
C SER A 111 -8.75 -19.90 -38.20
N MET A 112 -7.82 -20.57 -38.86
CA MET A 112 -6.85 -20.03 -39.78
C MET A 112 -7.47 -19.46 -41.07
N ALA A 113 -6.74 -18.47 -41.61
CA ALA A 113 -6.37 -18.30 -43.02
C ALA A 113 -7.24 -17.52 -44.03
N THR A 114 -6.47 -16.74 -44.80
CA THR A 114 -6.67 -16.18 -46.15
C THR A 114 -7.35 -14.81 -46.27
N ALA A 115 -6.57 -13.78 -46.60
CA ALA A 115 -6.42 -13.34 -48.00
C ALA A 115 -5.79 -11.93 -48.12
N LYS A 116 -4.63 -11.89 -48.78
CA LYS A 116 -4.21 -10.95 -49.84
C LYS A 116 -4.40 -9.43 -49.62
N GLY A 117 -3.28 -8.71 -49.56
CA GLY A 117 -3.28 -7.25 -49.68
C GLY A 117 -1.88 -6.63 -49.67
N ALA A 118 -1.13 -6.84 -50.74
CA ALA A 118 0.22 -6.39 -51.00
C ALA A 118 0.57 -4.94 -50.60
N LYS A 119 1.66 -4.75 -49.83
CA LYS A 119 2.69 -3.70 -49.99
C LYS A 119 4.03 -4.16 -49.39
N LYS A 120 4.73 -5.07 -50.08
CA LYS A 120 6.17 -5.33 -49.87
C LYS A 120 6.92 -4.78 -51.07
N SER A 121 7.65 -3.68 -50.90
CA SER A 121 8.84 -3.37 -51.73
C SER A 121 9.67 -2.29 -51.04
N LYS A 122 10.96 -2.60 -50.84
CA LYS A 122 12.04 -1.80 -50.22
C LYS A 122 12.32 -2.08 -48.74
N LEU A 123 12.74 -3.30 -48.41
CA LEU A 123 13.70 -3.48 -47.31
C LEU A 123 14.56 -4.75 -47.43
N GLU A 124 14.78 -5.28 -48.63
CA GLU A 124 15.67 -6.42 -48.86
C GLU A 124 16.56 -6.13 -50.06
N LYS A 125 17.59 -5.29 -49.85
CA LYS A 125 18.72 -5.19 -50.79
C LYS A 125 20.00 -4.65 -50.15
N THR A 126 20.24 -4.98 -48.87
CA THR A 126 21.45 -4.55 -48.15
C THR A 126 22.04 -5.65 -47.25
N LEU A 127 21.83 -6.94 -47.56
CA LEU A 127 22.38 -8.06 -46.77
C LEU A 127 23.42 -8.94 -47.48
N GLU A 128 23.92 -8.57 -48.67
CA GLU A 128 24.94 -9.36 -49.40
C GLU A 128 26.12 -8.51 -49.91
N ARG A 129 26.52 -7.45 -49.19
CA ARG A 129 27.75 -6.71 -49.55
C ARG A 129 28.55 -6.16 -48.37
N VAL A 130 28.89 -7.00 -47.40
CA VAL A 130 29.95 -6.69 -46.42
C VAL A 130 30.68 -7.97 -45.98
N GLN A 131 31.19 -8.78 -46.92
CA GLN A 131 32.15 -9.86 -46.61
C GLN A 131 33.60 -9.55 -47.04
N SER A 132 33.91 -8.31 -47.39
CA SER A 132 35.28 -7.88 -47.65
C SER A 132 35.48 -6.44 -47.17
N GLY A 133 35.45 -6.26 -45.86
CA GLY A 133 35.67 -4.97 -45.22
C GLY A 133 36.55 -5.18 -44.00
N ARG A 134 37.85 -5.12 -44.22
CA ARG A 134 38.92 -4.91 -43.23
C ARG A 134 38.34 -4.17 -42.01
N VAL A 135 38.07 -4.90 -40.93
CA VAL A 135 37.63 -4.31 -39.65
C VAL A 135 38.81 -3.49 -39.17
N GLN A 136 38.85 -2.22 -39.59
CA GLN A 136 39.74 -1.25 -39.01
C GLN A 136 39.37 -1.24 -37.53
N LYS A 137 40.23 -1.83 -36.71
CA LYS A 137 40.24 -1.62 -35.26
C LYS A 137 40.46 -0.13 -35.09
N GLN A 138 39.38 0.66 -35.15
CA GLN A 138 39.42 2.04 -34.76
C GLN A 138 39.89 1.99 -33.32
N HIS A 139 41.10 2.47 -33.10
CA HIS A 139 41.64 2.71 -31.79
C HIS A 139 40.63 3.62 -31.11
N THR A 140 39.77 3.02 -30.29
CA THR A 140 38.84 3.75 -29.43
C THR A 140 39.75 4.48 -28.46
N LYS A 141 40.15 5.69 -28.83
CA LYS A 141 40.83 6.63 -27.94
C LYS A 141 40.04 6.54 -26.64
N SER A 142 40.70 6.17 -25.56
CA SER A 142 40.07 6.01 -24.25
C SER A 142 39.22 7.25 -24.03
N SER A 143 37.89 7.07 -24.10
CA SER A 143 36.98 8.19 -23.90
C SER A 143 37.31 8.73 -22.53
N LYS A 144 37.57 10.04 -22.44
CA LYS A 144 37.84 10.69 -21.16
C LYS A 144 36.75 10.24 -20.19
N PRO A 145 37.11 9.84 -18.96
CA PRO A 145 36.13 9.33 -18.01
C PRO A 145 35.04 10.39 -17.84
N ASN A 146 33.77 9.97 -17.97
CA ASN A 146 32.64 10.88 -17.81
C ASN A 146 32.75 11.53 -16.43
N PRO A 147 32.80 12.88 -16.33
CA PRO A 147 32.97 13.56 -15.04
C PRO A 147 31.84 13.26 -14.05
N PHE A 148 30.69 12.77 -14.53
CA PHE A 148 29.54 12.39 -13.72
C PHE A 148 29.38 10.87 -13.54
N ALA A 149 30.33 10.04 -13.97
CA ALA A 149 30.23 8.58 -13.83
C ALA A 149 30.05 8.17 -12.36
N HIS A 150 30.79 8.79 -11.44
CA HIS A 150 30.68 8.52 -10.01
C HIS A 150 29.31 8.96 -9.46
N ALA A 151 28.80 10.13 -9.87
CA ALA A 151 27.48 10.62 -9.46
C ALA A 151 26.35 9.72 -9.99
N ALA A 152 26.46 9.24 -11.23
CA ALA A 152 25.50 8.32 -11.83
C ALA A 152 25.50 6.95 -11.13
N SER A 153 26.69 6.41 -10.81
CA SER A 153 26.81 5.16 -10.05
C SER A 153 26.20 5.27 -8.66
N LYS A 154 26.50 6.35 -7.93
CA LYS A 154 25.95 6.60 -6.59
C LYS A 154 24.42 6.74 -6.63
N ALA A 155 23.88 7.47 -7.61
CA ALA A 155 22.44 7.59 -7.78
C ALA A 155 21.75 6.27 -8.17
N ALA A 156 22.45 5.39 -8.90
CA ALA A 156 21.95 4.06 -9.23
C ALA A 156 21.92 3.14 -7.99
N GLN A 157 22.96 3.19 -7.16
CA GLN A 157 23.02 2.47 -5.88
C GLN A 157 21.91 2.93 -4.94
N GLU A 158 21.76 4.24 -4.74
CA GLU A 158 20.73 4.80 -3.87
C GLU A 158 19.31 4.42 -4.34
N LYS A 159 19.07 4.38 -5.67
CA LYS A 159 17.79 3.91 -6.21
C LYS A 159 17.57 2.42 -5.96
N ALA A 160 18.60 1.59 -6.11
CA ALA A 160 18.50 0.16 -5.85
C ALA A 160 18.18 -0.10 -4.38
N GLU A 161 18.88 0.56 -3.46
CA GLU A 161 18.65 0.46 -2.00
C GLU A 161 17.24 0.93 -1.62
N LYS A 162 16.76 2.03 -2.21
CA LYS A 162 15.37 2.49 -1.98
C LYS A 162 14.35 1.48 -2.46
N LEU A 163 14.57 0.86 -3.62
CA LEU A 163 13.65 -0.15 -4.15
C LEU A 163 13.65 -1.42 -3.29
N THR A 164 14.80 -1.86 -2.78
CA THR A 164 14.87 -3.01 -1.87
C THR A 164 14.19 -2.72 -0.53
N ALA A 165 14.45 -1.54 0.06
CA ALA A 165 13.79 -1.12 1.30
C ALA A 165 12.27 -1.04 1.16
N ILE A 166 11.76 -0.52 0.03
CA ILE A 166 10.31 -0.50 -0.25
C ILE A 166 9.76 -1.93 -0.38
N ALA A 167 10.48 -2.83 -1.05
CA ALA A 167 10.04 -4.21 -1.23
C ALA A 167 9.99 -4.98 0.10
N GLU A 168 11.01 -4.81 0.95
CA GLU A 168 11.06 -5.42 2.28
C GLU A 168 9.95 -4.88 3.19
N ALA A 169 9.73 -3.56 3.19
CA ALA A 169 8.65 -2.95 3.95
C ALA A 169 7.26 -3.45 3.50
N LYS A 170 7.05 -3.64 2.20
CA LYS A 170 5.80 -4.24 1.68
C LYS A 170 5.63 -5.68 2.15
N ARG A 171 6.69 -6.49 2.10
CA ARG A 171 6.65 -7.89 2.55
C ARG A 171 6.27 -7.98 4.03
N LEU A 172 6.87 -7.14 4.88
CA LEU A 172 6.59 -7.11 6.30
C LEU A 172 5.14 -6.68 6.60
N LYS A 173 4.61 -5.70 5.84
CA LYS A 173 3.20 -5.29 5.93
C LYS A 173 2.25 -6.42 5.51
N GLU A 174 2.56 -7.14 4.44
CA GLU A 174 1.76 -8.26 3.96
C GLU A 174 1.73 -9.41 4.98
N GLU A 175 2.88 -9.78 5.55
CA GLU A 175 2.95 -10.79 6.62
C GLU A 175 2.14 -10.38 7.86
N ALA A 176 2.24 -9.12 8.29
CA ALA A 176 1.44 -8.62 9.41
C ALA A 176 -0.06 -8.65 9.09
N ASN A 177 -0.45 -8.30 7.86
CA ASN A 177 -1.85 -8.35 7.42
C ASN A 177 -2.37 -9.80 7.36
N GLN A 178 -1.55 -10.75 6.89
CA GLN A 178 -1.89 -12.18 6.89
C GLN A 178 -2.14 -12.67 8.32
N LYS A 179 -1.22 -12.40 9.26
CA LYS A 179 -1.38 -12.73 10.69
C LYS A 179 -2.66 -12.12 11.27
N ARG A 180 -2.96 -10.86 10.92
CA ARG A 180 -4.19 -10.18 11.34
C ARG A 180 -5.44 -10.90 10.79
N LYS A 181 -5.46 -11.22 9.50
CA LYS A 181 -6.55 -11.96 8.85
C LYS A 181 -6.75 -13.35 9.46
N GLU A 182 -5.67 -14.06 9.74
CA GLU A 182 -5.70 -15.37 10.41
C GLU A 182 -6.28 -15.26 11.82
N TYR A 183 -5.83 -14.29 12.61
CA TYR A 183 -6.36 -14.02 13.95
C TYR A 183 -7.88 -13.78 13.91
N TYR A 184 -8.36 -12.89 13.04
CA TYR A 184 -9.80 -12.63 12.92
C TYR A 184 -10.58 -13.83 12.37
N SER A 185 -9.99 -14.61 11.46
CA SER A 185 -10.58 -15.85 10.96
C SER A 185 -10.79 -16.85 12.10
N GLN A 186 -9.78 -17.06 12.94
CA GLN A 186 -9.88 -17.92 14.12
C GLN A 186 -10.90 -17.39 15.12
N ARG A 187 -10.86 -16.10 15.44
CA ARG A 187 -11.81 -15.44 16.35
C ARG A 187 -13.26 -15.52 15.86
N ASN A 188 -13.49 -15.37 14.55
CA ASN A 188 -14.83 -15.46 13.99
C ASN A 188 -15.34 -16.90 14.00
N LYS A 189 -14.48 -17.89 13.75
CA LYS A 189 -14.81 -19.31 13.90
C LYS A 189 -15.21 -19.65 15.34
N THR A 190 -14.43 -19.21 16.33
CA THR A 190 -14.76 -19.46 17.74
C THR A 190 -16.03 -18.73 18.16
N ARG A 191 -16.18 -17.45 17.79
CA ARG A 191 -17.40 -16.67 18.03
C ARG A 191 -18.63 -17.34 17.43
N SER A 192 -18.55 -17.76 16.16
CA SER A 192 -19.65 -18.45 15.47
C SER A 192 -20.04 -19.72 16.21
N LYS A 193 -19.09 -20.58 16.58
CA LYS A 193 -19.33 -21.81 17.35
C LYS A 193 -19.99 -21.53 18.71
N MET A 194 -19.52 -20.53 19.45
CA MET A 194 -20.12 -20.17 20.75
C MET A 194 -21.53 -19.60 20.63
N GLN A 195 -21.84 -18.92 19.52
CA GLN A 195 -23.15 -18.34 19.24
C GLN A 195 -24.12 -19.32 18.57
N GLN A 196 -23.68 -20.55 18.27
CA GLN A 196 -24.56 -21.58 17.72
C GLN A 196 -25.72 -21.85 18.67
N LYS A 197 -26.90 -21.96 18.07
CA LYS A 197 -28.16 -22.24 18.75
C LYS A 197 -28.77 -23.50 18.18
N THR A 198 -29.50 -24.23 19.01
CA THR A 198 -30.33 -25.36 18.57
C THR A 198 -31.50 -24.87 17.72
N ARG A 199 -32.23 -25.78 17.08
CA ARG A 199 -33.45 -25.44 16.32
C ARG A 199 -34.49 -24.69 17.16
N LYS A 200 -34.51 -24.90 18.48
CA LYS A 200 -35.37 -24.20 19.44
C LYS A 200 -34.81 -22.85 19.91
N GLY A 201 -33.69 -22.39 19.37
CA GLY A 201 -33.07 -21.11 19.70
C GLY A 201 -32.22 -21.09 20.98
N GLN A 202 -32.08 -22.22 21.68
CA GLN A 202 -31.26 -22.33 22.88
C GLN A 202 -29.77 -22.41 22.53
N PRO A 203 -28.87 -21.79 23.30
CA PRO A 203 -27.44 -21.90 23.05
C PRO A 203 -26.95 -23.34 23.18
N VAL A 204 -26.01 -23.74 22.33
CA VAL A 204 -25.37 -25.06 22.43
C VAL A 204 -24.35 -25.04 23.57
N MET A 205 -24.75 -25.53 24.75
CA MET A 205 -23.95 -25.48 25.98
C MET A 205 -22.62 -26.22 25.89
N ALA A 206 -22.53 -27.29 25.09
CA ALA A 206 -21.30 -28.07 24.91
C ALA A 206 -20.13 -27.17 24.46
N ASN A 207 -20.36 -26.26 23.50
CA ASN A 207 -19.34 -25.36 22.98
C ASN A 207 -18.88 -24.35 24.05
N GLN A 208 -19.79 -23.89 24.91
CA GLN A 208 -19.48 -22.95 25.98
C GLN A 208 -18.64 -23.62 27.08
N ILE A 209 -19.02 -24.86 27.46
CA ILE A 209 -18.28 -25.65 28.44
C ILE A 209 -16.87 -25.93 27.95
N SER A 210 -16.68 -26.41 26.71
CA SER A 210 -15.35 -26.64 26.14
C SER A 210 -14.47 -25.39 26.19
N HIS A 211 -15.00 -24.24 25.78
CA HIS A 211 -14.26 -22.98 25.81
C HIS A 211 -13.88 -22.53 27.23
N MET A 212 -14.75 -22.73 28.23
CA MET A 212 -14.41 -22.46 29.63
C MET A 212 -13.29 -23.39 30.13
N LEU A 213 -13.35 -24.68 29.80
CA LEU A 213 -12.33 -25.64 30.17
C LEU A 213 -10.97 -25.32 29.53
N ASP A 214 -10.95 -24.92 28.25
CA ASP A 214 -9.73 -24.51 27.57
C ASP A 214 -9.09 -23.28 28.22
N LYS A 215 -9.91 -22.31 28.67
CA LYS A 215 -9.43 -21.15 29.43
C LYS A 215 -8.83 -21.52 30.77
N ILE A 216 -9.47 -22.43 31.51
CA ILE A 216 -8.94 -22.89 32.80
C ILE A 216 -7.59 -23.59 32.59
N LYS A 217 -7.46 -24.43 31.56
CA LYS A 217 -6.20 -25.10 31.21
C LYS A 217 -5.10 -24.13 30.75
N ALA A 218 -5.45 -23.02 30.11
CA ALA A 218 -4.47 -22.02 29.70
C ALA A 218 -3.95 -21.16 30.87
N LEU A 219 -4.66 -21.16 32.01
CA LEU A 219 -4.28 -20.45 33.23
C LEU A 219 -3.45 -21.30 34.20
N SER A 220 -3.49 -22.64 34.04
CA SER A 220 -2.68 -23.60 34.81
C SER A 220 -1.32 -23.84 34.16
#